data_AF-A0A535WZE3-F1
#
_entry.id   AF-A0A535WZE3-F1
#
_cell.length_a   1.000
_cell.length_b   1.000
_cell.length_c   1.000
_cell.angle_alpha   90.00
_cell.angle_beta   90.00
_cell.angle_gamma   90.00
#
_symmetry.space_group_name_H-M   'P 1'
#
loop_
_entity.id
_entity.type
_entity.pdbx_description
1 polymer ?
#
loop_
_entity_poly.entity_id
_entity_poly.type
_entity_poly.pdbx_seq_one_letter_code
_entity_poly.pdbx_strand_id
1 'polypeptide(L)' 'KRCLSIPAALGYGSQGQTDQQTGRVIIPPNATLIFEIELVSLAPGPSPSPSPSPSPSPSPSPSPTPSKSP' A
#
# COMPACT_ATOMS: atom_id res chain seq x y z
N LYS A 1 -5.80 -6.71 -24.90
CA LYS A 1 -6.68 -7.47 -23.95
C LYS A 1 -5.86 -8.47 -23.16
N ARG A 2 -6.15 -8.68 -21.88
CA ARG A 2 -5.48 -9.64 -20.98
C ARG A 2 -6.51 -10.26 -20.04
N CYS A 3 -6.38 -11.55 -19.76
CA CYS A 3 -7.17 -12.21 -18.73
C CYS A 3 -6.38 -12.23 -17.43
N LEU A 4 -6.98 -11.74 -16.35
CA LEU A 4 -6.42 -11.80 -15.00
C LEU A 4 -7.19 -12.83 -14.18
N SER A 5 -6.44 -13.66 -13.44
CA SER A 5 -6.97 -14.53 -12.40
C SER A 5 -6.56 -13.96 -11.05
N ILE A 6 -7.54 -13.55 -10.25
CA ILE A 6 -7.35 -12.93 -8.94
C ILE A 6 -7.79 -13.92 -7.86
N PRO A 7 -6.84 -14.55 -7.14
CA PRO A 7 -7.17 -15.42 -6.01
C PRO A 7 -7.96 -14.67 -4.95
N ALA A 8 -8.76 -15.40 -4.17
CA ALA A 8 -9.67 -14.80 -3.18
C ALA A 8 -8.98 -13.84 -2.19
N ALA A 9 -7.76 -14.15 -1.76
CA ALA A 9 -6.98 -13.32 -0.83
C ALA A 9 -6.64 -11.92 -1.38
N LEU A 10 -6.68 -11.74 -2.71
CA LEU A 10 -6.49 -10.46 -3.40
C LEU A 10 -7.82 -9.87 -3.90
N GLY A 11 -8.95 -10.56 -3.67
CA GLY A 11 -10.30 -10.15 -4.04
C GLY A 11 -11.18 -9.92 -2.81
N TYR A 12 -12.35 -10.57 -2.77
CA TYR A 12 -13.35 -10.41 -1.69
C TYR A 12 -13.10 -11.29 -0.46
N GLY A 13 -12.01 -12.06 -0.46
CA GLY A 13 -11.59 -12.88 0.69
C GLY A 13 -12.68 -13.83 1.19
N SER A 14 -12.66 -14.09 2.49
CA SER A 14 -13.63 -14.97 3.16
C SER A 14 -15.00 -14.33 3.39
N GLN A 15 -15.15 -13.03 3.16
CA GLN A 15 -16.43 -12.34 3.35
C GLN A 15 -17.30 -12.43 2.08
N GLY A 16 -16.69 -12.44 0.90
CA GLY A 16 -17.43 -12.38 -0.35
C GLY A 16 -18.10 -11.01 -0.56
N GLN A 17 -19.16 -10.98 -1.35
CA GLN A 17 -19.99 -9.80 -1.59
C GLN A 17 -21.46 -10.20 -1.58
N THR A 18 -22.27 -9.43 -0.86
CA THR A 18 -23.73 -9.57 -0.84
C THR A 18 -24.37 -8.28 -1.33
N ASP A 19 -25.50 -8.42 -2.01
CA ASP A 19 -26.37 -7.30 -2.31
C ASP A 19 -26.93 -6.70 -1.01
N GLN A 20 -26.72 -5.41 -0.79
CA GLN A 20 -27.09 -4.77 0.48
C GLN A 20 -28.60 -4.60 0.67
N GLN A 21 -29.40 -4.63 -0.40
CA GLN A 21 -30.84 -4.42 -0.33
C GLN A 21 -31.60 -5.75 -0.17
N THR A 22 -31.10 -6.80 -0.82
CA THR A 22 -31.77 -8.11 -0.90
C THR A 22 -31.10 -9.19 -0.05
N GLY A 23 -29.86 -8.97 0.42
CA GLY A 23 -29.07 -9.95 1.16
C GLY A 23 -28.55 -11.12 0.31
N ARG A 24 -28.74 -11.08 -1.02
CA ARG A 24 -28.30 -12.14 -1.91
C ARG A 24 -26.78 -12.15 -2.07
N VAL A 25 -26.16 -13.33 -2.06
CA VAL A 25 -24.73 -13.48 -2.37
C VAL A 25 -24.48 -13.21 -3.86
N ILE A 26 -23.69 -12.18 -4.15
CA ILE A 26 -23.24 -11.81 -5.50
C ILE A 26 -21.91 -12.50 -5.80
N ILE A 27 -20.97 -12.46 -4.84
CA ILE A 27 -19.67 -13.12 -4.93
C ILE A 27 -19.51 -14.01 -3.71
N PRO A 28 -19.36 -15.33 -3.88
CA PRO A 28 -19.17 -16.23 -2.76
C PRO A 28 -17.87 -15.94 -1.99
N PRO A 29 -17.84 -16.23 -0.67
CA PRO A 29 -16.60 -16.37 0.08
C PRO A 29 -15.57 -17.24 -0.62
N ASN A 30 -14.30 -16.82 -0.58
CA ASN A 30 -13.15 -17.55 -1.11
C ASN A 30 -13.17 -17.83 -2.63
N ALA A 31 -13.99 -17.11 -3.39
CA ALA A 31 -14.01 -17.22 -4.85
C ALA A 31 -12.77 -16.62 -5.51
N THR A 32 -12.25 -17.28 -6.55
CA THR A 32 -11.26 -16.70 -7.47
C THR A 32 -12.00 -15.92 -8.56
N LEU A 33 -11.58 -14.69 -8.82
CA LEU A 33 -12.20 -13.84 -9.84
C LEU A 33 -11.40 -13.92 -11.14
N ILE A 34 -12.12 -14.01 -12.26
CA ILE A 34 -11.52 -13.97 -13.59
C ILE A 34 -12.03 -12.72 -14.31
N PHE A 35 -11.11 -11.85 -14.74
CA PHE A 35 -11.43 -10.63 -15.47
C PHE A 35 -10.78 -10.64 -16.85
N GLU A 36 -11.54 -10.29 -17.89
CA GLU A 36 -11.00 -9.89 -19.18
C GLU A 36 -10.86 -8.38 -19.22
N ILE A 37 -9.63 -7.89 -19.37
CA ILE A 37 -9.29 -6.46 -19.26
C ILE A 37 -8.74 -5.95 -20.58
N GLU A 38 -9.20 -4.77 -20.96
CA GLU A 38 -8.65 -3.97 -22.04
C GLU A 38 -8.15 -2.63 -21.50
N LEU A 39 -6.87 -2.35 -21.69
CA LEU A 39 -6.32 -1.04 -21.38
C LEU A 39 -6.56 -0.11 -22.56
N VAL A 40 -7.38 0.93 -22.34
CA VAL A 40 -7.76 1.88 -23.40
C VAL A 40 -6.80 3.07 -23.48
N SER A 41 -6.34 3.60 -22.34
CA SER A 41 -5.39 4.73 -22.27
C SER A 41 -4.75 4.80 -20.88
N LEU A 42 -3.58 5.45 -20.78
CA LEU A 42 -2.90 5.77 -19.52
C LEU A 42 -2.44 7.22 -19.53
N ALA A 43 -2.66 7.92 -18.43
CA ALA A 43 -2.05 9.23 -18.18
C ALA A 43 -0.75 9.05 -17.38
N PRO A 44 0.31 9.85 -17.64
CA PRO A 44 1.48 9.89 -16.78
C PRO A 44 1.08 10.22 -15.34
N GLY A 45 1.63 9.48 -14.39
CA GLY A 45 1.47 9.82 -12.96
C GLY A 45 2.20 11.13 -12.62
N PRO A 46 1.91 11.72 -11.43
CA PRO A 46 2.72 12.82 -10.93
C PRO A 46 4.18 12.36 -10.82
N SER A 47 5.13 13.24 -11.20
CA SER A 47 6.55 12.96 -11.00
C SER A 47 6.80 12.71 -9.51
N PRO A 48 7.53 11.64 -9.13
CA PRO A 48 7.89 11.45 -7.73
C PRO A 48 8.68 12.69 -7.27
N SER A 49 8.35 13.20 -6.09
CA SER A 49 9.12 14.26 -5.45
C SER A 49 10.55 13.75 -5.23
N PRO A 50 11.61 14.55 -5.51
CA PRO A 50 12.96 14.13 -5.23
C PRO A 50 13.09 13.74 -3.76
N SER A 51 13.70 12.58 -3.49
CA SER A 51 13.96 12.12 -2.13
C SER A 51 14.78 13.17 -1.39
N PRO A 52 14.43 13.57 -0.16
CA PRO A 52 15.22 14.54 0.58
C PRO A 52 16.64 13.99 0.76
N SER A 53 17.64 14.81 0.41
CA SER A 53 19.05 14.46 0.60
C SER A 53 19.31 14.12 2.08
N PRO A 54 20.04 13.04 2.42
CA PRO A 54 20.29 12.67 3.81
C PRO A 54 20.96 13.84 4.55
N SER A 55 20.39 14.20 5.70
CA SER A 55 20.92 15.27 6.55
C SER A 55 22.33 14.90 7.06
N PRO A 56 23.32 15.81 7.03
CA PRO A 56 24.65 15.52 7.54
C PRO A 56 24.58 15.21 9.06
N SER A 57 25.21 14.11 9.46
CA SER A 57 25.26 13.62 10.85
C SER A 57 25.85 14.69 11.79
N PRO A 58 25.25 14.95 12.97
CA PRO A 58 25.80 15.93 13.91
C PRO A 58 27.17 15.48 14.45
N SER A 59 28.10 16.44 14.52
CA SER A 59 29.45 16.27 15.04
C SER A 59 29.41 15.97 16.55
N PRO A 60 30.26 15.06 17.10
CA PRO A 60 30.22 14.71 18.51
C PRO A 60 30.60 15.91 19.42
N SER A 61 29.76 16.15 20.44
CA SER A 61 29.95 17.21 21.43
C SER A 61 31.12 16.87 22.38
N PRO A 62 32.02 17.82 22.71
CA PRO A 62 33.11 17.56 23.66
C PRO A 62 32.57 17.37 25.10
N SER A 63 33.16 16.38 25.78
CA SER A 63 32.82 15.87 27.11
C SER A 63 32.85 16.93 28.23
N PRO A 64 31.98 16.84 29.26
CA PRO A 64 31.93 17.82 30.35
C PRO A 64 33.15 17.76 31.27
N THR A 65 33.66 18.94 31.64
CA THR A 65 34.72 19.13 32.65
C THR A 65 34.20 18.85 34.07
N PRO A 66 34.96 18.17 34.94
CA PRO A 66 34.51 17.79 36.28
C PRO A 66 34.45 18.98 37.25
N SER A 67 33.34 19.06 37.97
CA SER A 67 33.10 19.96 39.10
C SER A 67 33.90 19.52 40.33
N LYS A 68 34.60 20.46 40.98
CA LYS A 68 34.91 20.35 42.42
C LYS A 68 34.72 21.71 43.11
N SER A 69 33.76 21.72 44.02
CA SER A 69 33.48 22.71 45.06
C SER A 69 34.49 22.58 46.20
N PRO A 70 34.86 23.67 46.91
CA PRO A 70 35.07 23.62 48.35
C PRO A 70 33.74 23.63 49.12
#